data_AF-A0A6J1QMA5-F1
#
_entry.id   AF-A0A6J1QMA5-F1
#
_cell.length_a   1.000
_cell.length_b   1.000
_cell.length_c   1.000
_cell.angle_alpha   90.00
_cell.angle_beta   90.00
_cell.angle_gamma   90.00
#
_symmetry.space_group_name_H-M   'P 1'
#
loop_
_entity.id
_entity.type
_entity.pdbx_description
1 polymer ?
#
loop_
_entity_poly.entity_id
_entity_poly.type
_entity_poly.pdbx_seq_one_letter_code
_entity_poly.pdbx_strand_id
1 'polypeptide(L)'
;MHSRKCPRFAGTRYVILSVNEDSIAVALELAQVLDRISSEYNWRPRRSLVFCVSLVSSDVCSQTLQLSTFMWRKVLAYVTVHGRFTQANSHVALSGSDIMRSVAVEAIKTIPGDSNWTYLEHEMFGPRLPLDIPQVIFSFNNNNLAYSHQNQNSRLHDVTLAQMVSQTMWRLSESTVIQWEPRYFNETLNRILESIDTSRFRDAKEKLKRTLKVLLTGAKELNAEIDATDNNQMLRIRIWNDLLLDLDKALLCPDKTDSHSRTDLATFRESISEPTILAYLEQMAKCYEDAIKVLQER
;
A
#
# COMPACT_ATOMS: atom_id res chain seq x y z
N MET A 1 -39.00 -12.24 0.64
CA MET A 1 -37.79 -11.51 1.08
C MET A 1 -36.84 -11.39 -0.10
N HIS A 2 -36.64 -10.18 -0.60
CA HIS A 2 -35.82 -9.91 -1.78
C HIS A 2 -34.33 -10.06 -1.48
N SER A 3 -33.73 -11.14 -1.99
CA SER A 3 -32.28 -11.25 -2.15
C SER A 3 -31.82 -10.18 -3.14
N ARG A 4 -31.28 -9.07 -2.64
CA ARG A 4 -30.52 -8.13 -3.46
C ARG A 4 -29.24 -8.87 -3.89
N LYS A 5 -29.29 -9.49 -5.08
CA LYS A 5 -28.08 -9.93 -5.78
C LYS A 5 -27.24 -8.68 -6.00
N CYS A 6 -26.12 -8.54 -5.29
CA CYS A 6 -25.07 -7.60 -5.67
C CYS A 6 -24.76 -7.87 -7.15
N PRO A 7 -24.92 -6.87 -8.04
CA PRO A 7 -24.50 -7.03 -9.41
C PRO A 7 -23.00 -7.31 -9.41
N ARG A 8 -22.64 -8.46 -10.00
CA ARG A 8 -21.25 -8.84 -10.25
C ARG A 8 -20.63 -7.82 -11.22
N PHE A 9 -19.30 -7.88 -11.33
CA PHE A 9 -18.47 -7.29 -12.40
C PHE A 9 -17.75 -5.97 -12.05
N ALA A 10 -16.72 -6.08 -11.21
CA ALA A 10 -15.42 -5.53 -11.57
C ALA A 10 -14.70 -6.62 -12.41
N GLY A 11 -14.15 -6.30 -13.58
CA GLY A 11 -13.34 -7.26 -14.34
C GLY A 11 -12.27 -7.84 -13.42
N THR A 12 -12.13 -9.18 -13.34
CA THR A 12 -11.43 -9.92 -12.28
C THR A 12 -10.13 -9.25 -11.83
N ARG A 13 -10.17 -8.45 -10.76
CA ARG A 13 -9.02 -7.83 -10.11
C ARG A 13 -8.59 -8.72 -8.95
N TYR A 14 -7.28 -8.80 -8.71
CA TYR A 14 -6.70 -9.62 -7.65
C TYR A 14 -6.12 -8.74 -6.54
N VAL A 15 -6.37 -9.14 -5.29
CA VAL A 15 -5.62 -8.67 -4.13
C VAL A 15 -4.79 -9.85 -3.67
N ILE A 16 -3.48 -9.68 -3.62
CA ILE A 16 -2.54 -10.74 -3.31
C ILE A 16 -2.00 -10.52 -1.91
N LEU A 17 -2.00 -11.57 -1.09
CA LEU A 17 -1.25 -11.63 0.15
C LEU A 17 -0.04 -12.55 -0.06
N SER A 18 1.16 -11.98 -0.06
CA SER A 18 2.43 -12.70 -0.03
C SER A 18 2.92 -12.82 1.41
N VAL A 19 3.24 -14.04 1.84
CA VAL A 19 3.82 -14.30 3.16
C VAL A 19 4.93 -15.33 3.07
N ASN A 20 5.89 -15.23 3.98
CA ASN A 20 6.98 -16.18 4.13
C ASN A 20 7.22 -16.59 5.59
N GLU A 21 7.87 -17.74 5.78
CA GLU A 21 8.36 -18.25 7.07
C GLU A 21 7.34 -18.14 8.21
N ASP A 22 7.64 -17.36 9.25
CA ASP A 22 6.80 -17.18 10.45
C ASP A 22 5.48 -16.47 10.12
N SER A 23 5.43 -15.69 9.03
CA SER A 23 4.23 -14.95 8.61
C SER A 23 3.19 -15.83 7.93
N ILE A 24 3.52 -17.10 7.64
CA ILE A 24 2.58 -18.07 7.06
C ILE A 24 1.36 -18.28 7.96
N ALA A 25 1.55 -18.25 9.28
CA ALA A 25 0.46 -18.38 10.24
C ALA A 25 -0.63 -17.31 10.02
N VAL A 26 -0.24 -16.06 9.71
CA VAL A 26 -1.18 -14.96 9.43
C VAL A 26 -2.06 -15.29 8.22
N ALA A 27 -1.48 -15.81 7.13
CA ALA A 27 -2.24 -16.18 5.94
C ALA A 27 -3.20 -17.35 6.20
N LEU A 28 -2.78 -18.35 6.96
CA LEU A 28 -3.60 -19.51 7.30
C LEU A 28 -4.79 -19.12 8.17
N GLU A 29 -4.57 -18.33 9.22
CA GLU A 29 -5.62 -17.83 10.10
C GLU A 29 -6.63 -16.98 9.32
N LEU A 30 -6.15 -16.05 8.49
CA LEU A 30 -7.05 -15.24 7.65
C LEU A 30 -7.85 -16.11 6.67
N ALA A 31 -7.21 -17.08 6.00
CA ALA A 31 -7.90 -17.97 5.09
C ALA A 31 -9.00 -18.77 5.79
N GLN A 32 -8.75 -19.28 6.99
CA GLN A 32 -9.74 -19.99 7.80
C GLN A 32 -10.92 -19.09 8.20
N VAL A 33 -10.65 -17.86 8.64
CA VAL A 33 -11.69 -16.89 8.99
C VAL A 33 -12.56 -16.55 7.79
N LEU A 34 -11.95 -16.30 6.62
CA LEU A 34 -12.69 -15.99 5.40
C LEU A 34 -13.48 -17.18 4.86
N ASP A 35 -12.96 -18.41 4.98
CA ASP A 35 -13.68 -19.64 4.60
C ASP A 35 -14.91 -19.85 5.49
N ARG A 36 -14.78 -19.60 6.79
CA ARG A 36 -15.91 -19.60 7.73
C ARG A 36 -16.96 -18.55 7.36
N ILE A 37 -16.53 -17.31 7.05
CA ILE A 37 -17.45 -16.25 6.64
C ILE A 37 -18.16 -16.60 5.32
N SER A 38 -17.42 -17.16 4.37
CA SER A 38 -17.94 -17.63 3.08
C SER A 38 -18.97 -18.75 3.26
N SER A 39 -18.66 -19.76 4.08
CA SER A 39 -19.53 -20.92 4.31
C SER A 39 -20.78 -20.59 5.14
N GLU A 40 -20.64 -19.81 6.21
CA GLU A 40 -21.76 -19.46 7.11
C GLU A 40 -22.68 -18.38 6.51
N TYR A 41 -22.11 -17.38 5.83
CA TYR A 41 -22.86 -16.21 5.36
C TYR A 41 -23.02 -16.13 3.83
N ASN A 42 -22.54 -17.14 3.09
CA ASN A 42 -22.47 -17.14 1.61
C ASN A 42 -21.80 -15.86 1.07
N TRP A 43 -20.87 -15.32 1.84
CA TRP A 43 -20.11 -14.14 1.46
C TRP A 43 -19.15 -14.49 0.33
N ARG A 44 -18.96 -13.55 -0.59
CA ARG A 44 -17.96 -13.64 -1.65
C ARG A 44 -17.33 -12.26 -1.83
N PRO A 45 -16.00 -12.17 -1.91
CA PRO A 45 -15.35 -10.89 -2.03
C PRO A 45 -15.64 -10.26 -3.39
N ARG A 46 -15.73 -8.92 -3.47
CA ARG A 46 -15.92 -8.23 -4.75
C ARG A 46 -14.70 -8.39 -5.68
N ARG A 47 -13.51 -8.54 -5.10
CA ARG A 47 -12.25 -8.80 -5.81
C ARG A 47 -11.67 -10.14 -5.36
N SER A 48 -11.02 -10.86 -6.27
CA SER A 48 -10.47 -12.17 -5.94
C SER A 48 -9.27 -12.02 -5.00
N LEU A 49 -9.29 -12.77 -3.91
CA LEU A 49 -8.17 -12.86 -2.97
C LEU A 49 -7.26 -14.02 -3.37
N VAL A 50 -5.95 -13.78 -3.42
CA VAL A 50 -4.94 -14.80 -3.72
C VAL A 50 -3.95 -14.84 -2.57
N PHE A 51 -3.81 -16.01 -1.95
CA PHE A 51 -2.83 -16.26 -0.90
C PHE A 51 -1.62 -16.92 -1.54
N CYS A 52 -0.48 -16.23 -1.49
CA CYS A 52 0.80 -16.75 -1.95
C CYS A 52 1.70 -16.96 -0.74
N VAL A 53 2.11 -18.21 -0.56
CA VAL A 53 2.80 -18.67 0.65
C VAL A 53 4.13 -19.29 0.24
N SER A 54 5.21 -18.82 0.82
CA SER A 54 6.56 -19.29 0.56
C SER A 54 7.23 -19.83 1.82
N LEU A 55 7.83 -21.01 1.73
CA LEU A 55 8.66 -21.57 2.81
C LEU A 55 10.08 -20.99 2.83
N VAL A 56 10.48 -20.25 1.79
CA VAL A 56 11.78 -19.59 1.74
C VAL A 56 11.68 -18.13 2.19
N SER A 57 12.75 -17.62 2.79
CA SER A 57 12.85 -16.23 3.27
C SER A 57 12.75 -15.17 2.17
N SER A 58 12.98 -15.53 0.91
CA SER A 58 12.83 -14.62 -0.23
C SER A 58 11.38 -14.53 -0.71
N ASP A 59 11.02 -13.36 -1.26
CA ASP A 59 9.71 -13.15 -1.88
C ASP A 59 9.64 -13.79 -3.28
N VAL A 60 9.38 -15.11 -3.32
CA VAL A 60 9.23 -15.87 -4.58
C VAL A 60 7.89 -15.58 -5.28
N CYS A 61 6.93 -15.06 -4.54
CA CYS A 61 5.58 -14.76 -5.03
C CYS A 61 5.60 -13.69 -6.13
N SER A 62 6.39 -12.63 -5.94
CA SER A 62 6.54 -11.58 -6.94
C SER A 62 7.15 -12.09 -8.25
N GLN A 63 8.16 -12.96 -8.17
CA GLN A 63 8.78 -13.59 -9.34
C GLN A 63 7.78 -14.45 -10.12
N THR A 64 6.96 -15.22 -9.42
CA THR A 64 5.92 -16.05 -10.05
C THR A 64 4.84 -15.22 -10.74
N LEU A 65 4.47 -14.08 -10.15
CA LEU A 65 3.50 -13.16 -10.74
C LEU A 65 4.04 -12.44 -11.98
N GLN A 66 5.32 -12.05 -11.96
CA GLN A 66 5.98 -11.45 -13.13
C GLN A 66 6.00 -12.40 -14.32
N LEU A 67 6.10 -13.71 -14.08
CA LEU A 67 6.06 -14.74 -15.13
C LEU A 67 4.69 -14.84 -15.84
N SER A 68 3.61 -14.31 -15.25
CA SER A 68 2.29 -14.25 -15.89
C SER A 68 1.87 -12.80 -16.16
N THR A 69 2.22 -12.29 -17.34
CA THR A 69 1.87 -10.92 -17.79
C THR A 69 0.36 -10.62 -17.71
N PHE A 70 -0.48 -11.66 -17.84
CA PHE A 70 -1.93 -11.54 -17.70
C PHE A 70 -2.38 -11.29 -16.26
N MET A 71 -1.81 -12.03 -15.30
CA MET A 71 -2.12 -11.84 -13.87
C MET A 71 -1.60 -10.49 -13.39
N TRP A 72 -0.38 -10.13 -13.80
CA TRP A 72 0.29 -8.88 -13.44
C TRP A 72 -0.57 -7.64 -13.69
N ARG A 73 -1.21 -7.55 -14.86
CA ARG A 73 -2.07 -6.41 -15.24
C ARG A 73 -3.37 -6.33 -14.44
N LYS A 74 -3.76 -7.41 -13.77
CA LYS A 74 -5.01 -7.53 -13.01
C LYS A 74 -4.81 -7.41 -11.51
N VAL A 75 -3.58 -7.39 -11.03
CA VAL A 75 -3.30 -7.15 -9.61
C VAL A 75 -3.65 -5.72 -9.26
N LEU A 76 -4.55 -5.56 -8.29
CA LEU A 76 -4.92 -4.28 -7.71
C LEU A 76 -3.93 -3.88 -6.62
N ALA A 77 -3.56 -4.84 -5.77
CA ALA A 77 -2.70 -4.62 -4.64
C ALA A 77 -1.89 -5.88 -4.31
N TYR A 78 -0.61 -5.68 -4.03
CA TYR A 78 0.31 -6.67 -3.50
C TYR A 78 0.58 -6.38 -2.03
N VAL A 79 -0.12 -7.09 -1.15
CA VAL A 79 0.08 -7.03 0.29
C VAL A 79 1.14 -8.04 0.65
N THR A 80 2.19 -7.62 1.34
CA THR A 80 3.20 -8.54 1.84
C THR A 80 3.38 -8.43 3.35
N VAL A 81 3.66 -9.57 3.98
CA VAL A 81 4.11 -9.66 5.36
C VAL A 81 5.47 -10.36 5.32
N HIS A 82 6.54 -9.57 5.37
CA HIS A 82 7.90 -10.10 5.37
C HIS A 82 8.55 -9.88 6.73
N GLY A 83 9.18 -10.94 7.22
CA GLY A 83 9.97 -10.91 8.44
C GLY A 83 11.22 -10.04 8.28
N ARG A 84 11.47 -9.20 9.31
CA ARG A 84 12.72 -8.48 9.62
C ARG A 84 12.95 -7.18 8.85
N PHE A 85 12.41 -6.09 9.40
CA PHE A 85 13.06 -4.78 9.33
C PHE A 85 13.79 -4.54 10.65
N THR A 86 15.11 -4.29 10.65
CA THR A 86 15.91 -4.12 11.89
C THR A 86 15.63 -2.81 12.64
N GLN A 87 14.67 -2.00 12.18
CA GLN A 87 14.45 -0.63 12.65
C GLN A 87 13.07 -0.36 13.27
N ALA A 88 12.19 -1.36 13.42
CA ALA A 88 10.89 -1.12 14.05
C ALA A 88 11.00 -1.16 15.58
N ASN A 89 10.48 -0.14 16.26
CA ASN A 89 10.48 0.01 17.72
C ASN A 89 9.36 -0.83 18.34
N SER A 90 9.42 -2.17 18.27
CA SER A 90 8.42 -3.12 18.82
C SER A 90 6.97 -2.92 18.35
N HIS A 91 6.75 -2.20 17.25
CA HIS A 91 5.44 -1.95 16.63
C HIS A 91 5.46 -2.38 15.16
N VAL A 92 4.29 -2.63 14.58
CA VAL A 92 4.14 -2.92 13.15
C VAL A 92 4.42 -1.67 12.35
N ALA A 93 5.21 -1.82 11.30
CA ALA A 93 5.72 -0.79 10.42
C ALA A 93 5.18 -1.00 9.00
N LEU A 94 4.74 0.08 8.36
CA LEU A 94 4.19 0.06 6.99
C LEU A 94 5.11 0.78 5.99
N SER A 95 5.29 0.16 4.83
CA SER A 95 5.86 0.77 3.62
C SER A 95 5.11 0.32 2.38
N GLY A 96 5.48 0.85 1.22
CA GLY A 96 4.86 0.53 -0.06
C GLY A 96 4.49 1.75 -0.88
N SER A 97 3.57 1.56 -1.82
CA SER A 97 3.03 2.61 -2.66
C SER A 97 2.13 3.56 -1.86
N ASP A 98 2.05 4.81 -2.30
CA ASP A 98 1.47 5.89 -1.52
C ASP A 98 -0.04 5.68 -1.27
N ILE A 99 -0.76 5.20 -2.28
CA ILE A 99 -2.19 4.92 -2.14
C ILE A 99 -2.41 3.66 -1.30
N MET A 100 -1.76 2.53 -1.61
CA MET A 100 -1.99 1.29 -0.84
C MET A 100 -1.57 1.39 0.63
N ARG A 101 -0.50 2.13 0.94
CA ARG A 101 -0.16 2.45 2.32
C ARG A 101 -1.29 3.22 3.01
N SER A 102 -1.84 4.25 2.36
CA SER A 102 -2.97 5.00 2.93
C SER A 102 -4.20 4.12 3.20
N VAL A 103 -4.49 3.18 2.29
CA VAL A 103 -5.61 2.25 2.42
C VAL A 103 -5.41 1.31 3.60
N ALA A 104 -4.19 0.83 3.81
CA ALA A 104 -3.86 0.01 4.97
C ALA A 104 -4.01 0.79 6.28
N VAL A 105 -3.51 2.03 6.35
CA VAL A 105 -3.69 2.90 7.53
C VAL A 105 -5.16 3.10 7.85
N GLU A 106 -5.97 3.44 6.85
CA GLU A 106 -7.43 3.62 7.00
C GLU A 106 -8.15 2.32 7.37
N ALA A 107 -7.67 1.16 6.93
CA ALA A 107 -8.22 -0.13 7.34
C ALA A 107 -7.88 -0.44 8.81
N ILE A 108 -6.63 -0.25 9.21
CA ILE A 108 -6.14 -0.56 10.56
C ILE A 108 -6.84 0.29 11.62
N LYS A 109 -7.15 1.55 11.30
CA LYS A 109 -7.91 2.45 12.19
C LYS A 109 -9.31 1.95 12.54
N THR A 110 -9.85 1.00 11.79
CA THR A 110 -11.16 0.39 12.08
C THR A 110 -11.09 -0.78 13.08
N ILE A 111 -9.88 -1.23 13.44
CA ILE A 111 -9.71 -2.28 14.45
C ILE A 111 -10.21 -1.76 15.81
N PRO A 112 -11.18 -2.44 16.45
CA PRO A 112 -11.73 -2.00 17.72
C PRO A 112 -10.71 -2.15 18.86
N GLY A 113 -10.74 -1.21 19.81
CA GLY A 113 -9.90 -1.21 21.02
C GLY A 113 -9.32 0.17 21.33
N ASP A 114 -8.60 0.29 22.45
CA ASP A 114 -7.95 1.54 22.90
C ASP A 114 -6.57 1.76 22.24
N SER A 115 -6.28 1.06 21.15
CA SER A 115 -4.99 1.14 20.47
C SER A 115 -4.86 2.44 19.69
N ASN A 116 -3.80 3.20 19.97
CA ASN A 116 -3.50 4.42 19.23
C ASN A 116 -2.76 4.12 17.93
N TRP A 117 -3.48 4.10 16.80
CA TRP A 117 -2.92 3.85 15.47
C TRP A 117 -2.33 5.08 14.75
N THR A 118 -2.37 6.26 15.38
CA THR A 118 -1.94 7.53 14.73
C THR A 118 -0.46 7.55 14.35
N TYR A 119 0.36 6.69 14.95
CA TYR A 119 1.77 6.56 14.59
C TYR A 119 1.96 6.12 13.12
N LEU A 120 1.04 5.30 12.59
CA LEU A 120 1.09 4.80 11.21
C LEU A 120 0.86 5.90 10.16
N GLU A 121 0.24 7.01 10.54
CA GLU A 121 -0.02 8.15 9.63
C GLU A 121 1.29 8.80 9.18
N HIS A 122 2.24 8.91 10.12
CA HIS A 122 3.47 9.69 9.98
C HIS A 122 4.71 8.86 9.69
N GLU A 123 4.64 7.56 9.96
CA GLU A 123 5.79 6.68 9.85
C GLU A 123 5.78 5.93 8.51
N MET A 124 6.91 6.03 7.82
CA MET A 124 7.25 5.20 6.68
C MET A 124 8.49 4.41 7.03
N PHE A 125 8.43 3.09 6.88
CA PHE A 125 9.51 2.22 7.29
C PHE A 125 9.98 1.34 6.14
N GLY A 126 11.18 1.65 5.65
CA GLY A 126 11.87 0.79 4.70
C GLY A 126 11.47 1.03 3.25
N PRO A 127 12.22 0.41 2.33
CA PRO A 127 12.08 0.58 0.90
C PRO A 127 10.83 -0.14 0.37
N ARG A 128 10.40 0.28 -0.80
CA ARG A 128 9.37 -0.37 -1.61
C ARG A 128 9.96 -1.63 -2.26
N LEU A 129 9.13 -2.63 -2.57
CA LEU A 129 9.61 -3.74 -3.41
C LEU A 129 9.82 -3.23 -4.84
N PRO A 130 10.78 -3.80 -5.59
CA PRO A 130 11.00 -3.49 -7.01
C PRO A 130 9.88 -4.10 -7.89
N LEU A 131 8.66 -3.56 -7.75
CA LEU A 131 7.45 -4.05 -8.42
C LEU A 131 6.66 -2.88 -9.02
N ASP A 132 6.29 -3.01 -10.29
CA ASP A 132 5.28 -2.17 -10.96
C ASP A 132 3.84 -2.63 -10.61
N ILE A 133 3.59 -2.80 -9.31
CA ILE A 133 2.26 -3.08 -8.74
C ILE A 133 2.10 -2.23 -7.49
N PRO A 134 0.92 -1.61 -7.27
CA PRO A 134 0.57 -1.04 -5.98
C PRO A 134 0.78 -2.04 -4.84
N GLN A 135 1.46 -1.61 -3.79
CA GLN A 135 1.97 -2.53 -2.80
C GLN A 135 1.92 -1.95 -1.40
N VAL A 136 1.71 -2.81 -0.42
CA VAL A 136 1.85 -2.46 0.99
C VAL A 136 2.58 -3.58 1.71
N ILE A 137 3.59 -3.20 2.48
CA ILE A 137 4.52 -4.07 3.15
C ILE A 137 4.29 -3.89 4.64
N PHE A 138 3.88 -4.99 5.28
CA PHE A 138 3.84 -5.11 6.72
C PHE A 138 5.18 -5.67 7.18
N SER A 139 5.84 -4.90 8.03
CA SER A 139 7.09 -5.30 8.65
C SER A 139 6.96 -5.23 10.16
N PHE A 140 7.63 -6.15 10.84
CA PHE A 140 7.69 -6.19 12.28
C PHE A 140 9.10 -6.53 12.72
N ASN A 141 9.54 -5.88 13.80
CA ASN A 141 10.81 -6.17 14.43
C ASN A 141 10.58 -6.56 15.89
N ASN A 142 11.09 -7.73 16.25
CA ASN A 142 11.28 -8.08 17.63
C ASN A 142 12.77 -7.87 17.93
N ASN A 143 13.12 -6.78 18.62
CA ASN A 143 14.50 -6.49 19.02
C ASN A 143 15.12 -7.57 19.92
N ASN A 144 14.34 -8.55 20.38
CA ASN A 144 14.84 -9.67 21.14
C ASN A 144 15.16 -10.86 20.24
N LEU A 145 16.44 -10.96 19.86
CA LEU A 145 17.08 -12.16 19.28
C LEU A 145 17.06 -13.40 20.21
N ALA A 146 16.41 -13.33 21.37
CA ALA A 146 16.24 -14.46 22.26
C ALA A 146 14.91 -15.16 21.95
N TYR A 147 14.99 -16.24 21.17
CA TYR A 147 13.97 -17.28 21.11
C TYR A 147 13.61 -17.75 22.53
N SER A 148 12.55 -17.18 23.10
CA SER A 148 11.83 -17.79 24.22
C SER A 148 10.36 -17.91 23.83
N HIS A 149 9.94 -19.14 23.58
CA HIS A 149 8.59 -19.53 23.13
C HIS A 149 7.47 -19.30 24.18
N GLN A 150 7.59 -18.35 25.10
CA GLN A 150 6.66 -18.20 26.22
C GLN A 150 6.27 -16.76 26.62
N ASN A 151 6.52 -15.75 25.79
CA ASN A 151 6.04 -14.40 26.12
C ASN A 151 4.63 -14.14 25.53
N GLN A 152 3.65 -13.90 26.42
CA GLN A 152 2.29 -13.46 26.08
C GLN A 152 2.28 -12.26 25.12
N ASN A 153 3.30 -11.39 25.18
CA ASN A 153 3.48 -10.27 24.28
C ASN A 153 3.68 -10.69 22.82
N SER A 154 4.42 -11.77 22.54
CA SER A 154 4.61 -12.27 21.16
C SER A 154 3.28 -12.66 20.53
N ARG A 155 2.43 -13.39 21.27
CA ARG A 155 1.11 -13.79 20.79
C ARG A 155 0.20 -12.59 20.54
N LEU A 156 0.23 -11.59 21.43
CA LEU A 156 -0.56 -10.35 21.24
C LEU A 156 -0.12 -9.59 19.99
N HIS A 157 1.18 -9.54 19.71
CA HIS A 157 1.72 -8.92 18.49
C HIS A 157 1.30 -9.68 17.23
N ASP A 158 1.35 -11.02 17.24
CA ASP A 158 0.93 -11.84 16.11
C ASP A 158 -0.57 -11.66 15.82
N VAL A 159 -1.41 -11.59 16.87
CA VAL A 159 -2.83 -11.28 16.73
C VAL A 159 -3.05 -9.88 16.16
N THR A 160 -2.30 -8.88 16.65
CA THR A 160 -2.41 -7.50 16.16
C THR A 160 -2.04 -7.41 14.68
N LEU A 161 -0.93 -8.03 14.28
CA LEU A 161 -0.49 -8.08 12.88
C LEU A 161 -1.53 -8.80 12.01
N ALA A 162 -2.04 -9.93 12.47
CA ALA A 162 -3.09 -10.66 11.76
C ALA A 162 -4.35 -9.80 11.59
N GLN A 163 -4.78 -9.07 12.61
CA GLN A 163 -5.91 -8.13 12.51
C GLN A 163 -5.63 -7.00 11.50
N MET A 164 -4.45 -6.40 11.54
CA MET A 164 -4.05 -5.34 10.60
C MET A 164 -4.07 -5.82 9.14
N VAL A 165 -3.47 -6.98 8.87
CA VAL A 165 -3.47 -7.60 7.54
C VAL A 165 -4.89 -7.98 7.13
N SER A 166 -5.67 -8.56 8.03
CA SER A 166 -7.06 -8.96 7.78
C SER A 166 -7.94 -7.78 7.39
N GLN A 167 -7.88 -6.67 8.15
CA GLN A 167 -8.65 -5.47 7.84
C GLN A 167 -8.23 -4.84 6.51
N THR A 168 -6.91 -4.83 6.22
CA THR A 168 -6.39 -4.31 4.96
C THR A 168 -6.87 -5.15 3.78
N MET A 169 -6.76 -6.48 3.86
CA MET A 169 -7.25 -7.41 2.85
C MET A 169 -8.76 -7.30 2.66
N TRP A 170 -9.52 -7.18 3.75
CA TRP A 170 -10.96 -6.99 3.72
C TRP A 170 -11.32 -5.69 2.99
N ARG A 171 -10.73 -4.56 3.38
CA ARG A 171 -10.98 -3.25 2.75
C ARG A 171 -10.65 -3.26 1.26
N LEU A 172 -9.51 -3.81 0.86
CA LEU A 172 -9.10 -3.92 -0.55
C LEU A 172 -10.05 -4.82 -1.36
N SER A 173 -10.57 -5.89 -0.75
CA SER A 173 -11.50 -6.79 -1.41
C SER A 173 -12.91 -6.21 -1.56
N GLU A 174 -13.41 -5.48 -0.56
CA GLU A 174 -14.82 -5.08 -0.47
C GLU A 174 -15.12 -3.64 -0.87
N SER A 175 -14.12 -2.76 -0.92
CA SER A 175 -14.36 -1.34 -1.28
C SER A 175 -14.93 -1.21 -2.69
N THR A 176 -16.03 -0.47 -2.88
CA THR A 176 -16.59 -0.22 -4.22
C THR A 176 -15.59 0.53 -5.10
N VAL A 177 -15.02 1.61 -4.58
CA VAL A 177 -13.89 2.35 -5.12
C VAL A 177 -12.89 2.53 -3.98
N ILE A 178 -11.62 2.28 -4.24
CA ILE A 178 -10.56 2.56 -3.25
C ILE A 178 -10.39 4.08 -3.18
N GLN A 179 -10.36 4.69 -2.02
CA GLN A 179 -10.07 6.13 -1.92
C GLN A 179 -8.66 6.33 -1.37
N TRP A 180 -7.95 7.28 -1.96
CA TRP A 180 -6.64 7.69 -1.47
C TRP A 180 -6.85 8.74 -0.38
N GLU A 181 -6.23 8.56 0.79
CA GLU A 181 -6.10 9.64 1.79
C GLU A 181 -4.75 10.36 1.56
N PRO A 182 -4.73 11.48 0.81
CA PRO A 182 -3.50 12.13 0.40
C PRO A 182 -2.79 12.88 1.54
N ARG A 183 -3.45 13.09 2.69
CA ARG A 183 -2.85 13.75 3.86
C ARG A 183 -1.58 13.05 4.33
N TYR A 184 -1.60 11.71 4.42
CA TYR A 184 -0.45 10.94 4.90
C TYR A 184 0.77 11.11 3.99
N PHE A 185 0.54 11.12 2.68
CA PHE A 185 1.59 11.36 1.70
C PHE A 185 2.16 12.77 1.80
N ASN A 186 1.29 13.78 1.92
CA ASN A 186 1.70 15.18 2.08
C ASN A 186 2.55 15.42 3.33
N GLU A 187 2.11 14.93 4.49
CA GLU A 187 2.85 15.05 5.75
C GLU A 187 4.22 14.38 5.67
N THR A 188 4.25 13.17 5.10
CA THR A 188 5.47 12.39 4.95
C THR A 188 6.49 13.08 4.03
N LEU A 189 6.04 13.57 2.87
CA LEU A 189 6.93 14.25 1.93
C LEU A 189 7.46 15.56 2.52
N ASN A 190 6.60 16.37 3.16
CA ASN A 190 7.03 17.63 3.75
C ASN A 190 8.08 17.41 4.84
N ARG A 191 7.91 16.39 5.70
CA ARG A 191 8.90 16.05 6.73
C ARG A 191 10.27 15.70 6.13
N ILE A 192 10.30 14.95 5.05
CA ILE A 192 11.55 14.60 4.36
C ILE A 192 12.16 15.83 3.71
N LEU A 193 11.36 16.66 3.04
CA LEU A 193 11.85 17.91 2.46
C LEU A 193 12.40 18.85 3.52
N GLU A 194 11.82 18.91 4.71
CA GLU A 194 12.35 19.71 5.83
C GLU A 194 13.71 19.20 6.32
N SER A 195 13.97 17.88 6.28
CA SER A 195 15.28 17.32 6.66
C SER A 195 16.41 17.60 5.67
N ILE A 196 16.10 17.97 4.42
CA ILE A 196 17.10 18.30 3.39
C ILE A 196 17.50 19.78 3.52
N ASP A 197 18.80 20.09 3.49
CA ASP A 197 19.32 21.46 3.56
C ASP A 197 18.62 22.39 2.55
N THR A 198 17.87 23.35 3.09
CA THR A 198 17.03 24.26 2.30
C THR A 198 17.85 25.29 1.51
N SER A 199 19.07 25.59 1.94
CA SER A 199 19.90 26.62 1.30
C SER A 199 20.42 26.16 -0.07
N ARG A 200 20.73 24.86 -0.21
CA ARG A 200 21.37 24.26 -1.39
C ARG A 200 20.39 23.74 -2.44
N PHE A 201 19.22 23.26 -2.02
CA PHE A 201 18.24 22.62 -2.91
C PHE A 201 16.93 23.41 -3.03
N ARG A 202 16.98 24.73 -2.81
CA ARG A 202 15.79 25.59 -2.72
C ARG A 202 14.87 25.46 -3.93
N ASP A 203 15.40 25.61 -5.13
CA ASP A 203 14.60 25.63 -6.36
C ASP A 203 13.94 24.27 -6.64
N ALA A 204 14.70 23.17 -6.45
CA ALA A 204 14.17 21.82 -6.60
C ALA A 204 13.08 21.51 -5.57
N LYS A 205 13.27 21.89 -4.29
CA LYS A 205 12.26 21.75 -3.23
C LYS A 205 11.00 22.56 -3.53
N GLU A 206 11.15 23.80 -3.98
CA GLU A 206 10.01 24.66 -4.33
C GLU A 206 9.26 24.16 -5.57
N LYS A 207 9.97 23.66 -6.58
CA LYS A 207 9.34 22.98 -7.72
C LYS A 207 8.53 21.78 -7.25
N LEU A 208 9.14 20.90 -6.45
CA LEU A 208 8.47 19.70 -5.94
C LEU A 208 7.25 20.03 -5.08
N LYS A 209 7.33 21.03 -4.20
CA LYS A 209 6.18 21.52 -3.40
C LYS A 209 5.05 22.05 -4.27
N ARG A 210 5.35 22.79 -5.34
CA ARG A 210 4.34 23.28 -6.29
C ARG A 210 3.67 22.11 -7.01
N THR A 211 4.45 21.16 -7.51
CA THR A 211 3.93 19.95 -8.15
C THR A 211 3.05 19.15 -7.18
N LEU A 212 3.52 18.94 -5.95
CA LEU A 212 2.75 18.26 -4.90
C LEU A 212 1.41 18.96 -4.65
N LYS A 213 1.38 20.30 -4.56
CA LYS A 213 0.13 21.04 -4.35
C LYS A 213 -0.90 20.75 -5.45
N VAL A 214 -0.47 20.68 -6.71
CA VAL A 214 -1.36 20.35 -7.85
C VAL A 214 -1.85 18.92 -7.73
N LEU A 215 -0.96 17.96 -7.49
CA LEU A 215 -1.29 16.55 -7.30
C LEU A 215 -2.32 16.33 -6.17
N LEU A 216 -2.08 16.93 -5.00
CA LEU A 216 -2.98 16.81 -3.84
C LEU A 216 -4.34 17.46 -4.09
N THR A 217 -4.38 18.54 -4.88
CA THR A 217 -5.64 19.18 -5.27
C THR A 217 -6.43 18.25 -6.18
N GLY A 218 -5.79 17.68 -7.21
CA GLY A 218 -6.42 16.71 -8.10
C GLY A 218 -6.89 15.45 -7.39
N ALA A 219 -6.15 14.96 -6.39
CA ALA A 219 -6.57 13.83 -5.56
C ALA A 219 -7.83 14.13 -4.73
N LYS A 220 -7.92 15.34 -4.15
CA LYS A 220 -9.12 15.78 -3.42
C LYS A 220 -10.33 15.92 -4.32
N GLU A 221 -10.15 16.49 -5.51
CA GLU A 221 -11.21 16.58 -6.51
C GLU A 221 -11.69 15.19 -6.94
N LEU A 222 -10.76 14.26 -7.20
CA LEU A 222 -11.10 12.87 -7.53
C LEU A 222 -11.93 12.20 -6.43
N ASN A 223 -11.53 12.36 -5.15
CA ASN A 223 -12.30 11.81 -4.03
C ASN A 223 -13.72 12.40 -3.98
N ALA A 224 -13.86 13.72 -4.17
CA ALA A 224 -15.17 14.37 -4.20
C ALA A 224 -16.05 13.87 -5.37
N GLU A 225 -15.46 13.63 -6.54
CA GLU A 225 -16.16 13.05 -7.70
C GLU A 225 -16.59 11.60 -7.44
N ILE A 226 -15.75 10.80 -6.76
CA ILE A 226 -16.08 9.45 -6.33
C ILE A 226 -17.26 9.49 -5.34
N ASP A 227 -17.22 10.36 -4.33
CA ASP A 227 -18.28 10.50 -3.32
C ASP A 227 -19.62 10.93 -3.93
N ALA A 228 -19.58 11.76 -4.98
CA ALA A 228 -20.76 12.20 -5.71
C ALA A 228 -21.32 11.14 -6.70
N THR A 229 -20.59 10.05 -6.94
CA THR A 229 -20.99 9.01 -7.91
C THR A 229 -22.00 8.04 -7.28
N ASP A 230 -23.15 7.83 -7.94
CA ASP A 230 -24.10 6.78 -7.54
C ASP A 230 -23.46 5.39 -7.71
N ASN A 231 -23.53 4.58 -6.66
CA ASN A 231 -23.07 3.19 -6.61
C ASN A 231 -23.68 2.28 -7.68
N ASN A 232 -24.77 2.70 -8.34
CA ASN A 232 -25.37 1.96 -9.45
C ASN A 232 -24.65 2.20 -10.80
N GLN A 233 -23.79 3.23 -10.91
CA GLN A 233 -23.03 3.54 -12.13
C GLN A 233 -21.79 2.65 -12.27
N MET A 234 -22.02 1.36 -12.57
CA MET A 234 -20.96 0.34 -12.59
C MET A 234 -19.79 0.66 -13.51
N LEU A 235 -20.05 1.20 -14.71
CA LEU A 235 -18.97 1.60 -15.62
C LEU A 235 -18.09 2.68 -15.01
N ARG A 236 -18.70 3.67 -14.35
CA ARG A 236 -17.99 4.79 -13.74
C ARG A 236 -17.15 4.32 -12.54
N ILE A 237 -17.69 3.45 -11.69
CA ILE A 237 -16.95 2.79 -10.61
C ILE A 237 -15.73 2.05 -11.14
N ARG A 238 -15.87 1.36 -12.29
CA ARG A 238 -14.75 0.65 -12.90
C ARG A 238 -13.68 1.61 -13.40
N ILE A 239 -14.08 2.69 -14.08
CA ILE A 239 -13.16 3.74 -14.53
C ILE A 239 -12.40 4.33 -13.33
N TRP A 240 -13.08 4.61 -12.21
CA TRP A 240 -12.42 5.10 -11.01
C TRP A 240 -11.40 4.12 -10.44
N ASN A 241 -11.73 2.84 -10.32
CA ASN A 241 -10.79 1.83 -9.83
C ASN A 241 -9.57 1.67 -10.75
N ASP A 242 -9.77 1.75 -12.06
CA ASP A 242 -8.68 1.64 -13.05
C ASP A 242 -7.79 2.90 -12.98
N LEU A 243 -8.38 4.10 -12.89
CA LEU A 243 -7.68 5.36 -12.72
C LEU A 243 -6.81 5.38 -11.45
N LEU A 244 -7.33 4.90 -10.33
CA LEU A 244 -6.57 4.86 -9.06
C LEU A 244 -5.40 3.88 -9.09
N LEU A 245 -5.58 2.75 -9.79
CA LEU A 245 -4.51 1.79 -10.03
C LEU A 245 -3.39 2.43 -10.87
N ASP A 246 -3.76 3.10 -11.96
CA ASP A 246 -2.81 3.78 -12.83
C ASP A 246 -2.12 4.95 -12.12
N LEU A 247 -2.85 5.67 -11.26
CA LEU A 247 -2.33 6.74 -10.44
C LEU A 247 -1.27 6.22 -9.45
N ASP A 248 -1.56 5.15 -8.70
CA ASP A 248 -0.59 4.64 -7.72
C ASP A 248 0.68 4.11 -8.41
N LYS A 249 0.53 3.52 -9.61
CA LYS A 249 1.68 3.13 -10.44
C LYS A 249 2.49 4.33 -10.93
N ALA A 250 1.83 5.40 -11.36
CA ALA A 250 2.51 6.63 -11.74
C ALA A 250 3.26 7.26 -10.55
N LEU A 251 2.69 7.18 -9.33
CA LEU A 251 3.34 7.62 -8.11
C LEU A 251 4.54 6.76 -7.73
N LEU A 252 4.46 5.43 -7.88
CA LEU A 252 5.60 4.53 -7.74
C LEU A 252 6.75 4.88 -8.70
N CYS A 253 6.40 5.26 -9.93
CA CYS A 253 7.34 5.65 -10.97
C CYS A 253 8.47 4.60 -11.14
N PRO A 254 8.13 3.35 -11.48
CA PRO A 254 9.10 2.27 -11.53
C PRO A 254 10.13 2.49 -12.65
N ASP A 255 11.39 2.15 -12.37
CA ASP A 255 12.42 2.10 -13.38
C ASP A 255 12.11 0.99 -14.40
N LYS A 256 12.40 1.26 -15.68
CA LYS A 256 12.19 0.29 -16.74
C LYS A 256 13.18 -0.88 -16.68
N THR A 257 14.35 -0.70 -16.06
CA THR A 257 15.38 -1.75 -16.02
C THR A 257 15.19 -2.74 -14.89
N ASP A 258 14.80 -2.27 -13.70
CA ASP A 258 14.78 -3.10 -12.49
C ASP A 258 13.52 -2.92 -11.64
N SER A 259 12.56 -2.11 -12.08
CA SER A 259 11.30 -1.81 -11.38
C SER A 259 11.43 -1.15 -10.01
N HIS A 260 12.63 -0.67 -9.62
CA HIS A 260 12.77 0.13 -8.41
C HIS A 260 12.00 1.44 -8.54
N SER A 261 11.35 1.84 -7.44
CA SER A 261 10.58 3.07 -7.38
C SER A 261 11.51 4.28 -7.36
N ARG A 262 11.39 5.16 -8.35
CA ARG A 262 12.17 6.41 -8.43
C ARG A 262 11.69 7.50 -7.46
N THR A 263 10.62 7.23 -6.75
CA THR A 263 10.07 8.07 -5.69
C THR A 263 10.13 7.38 -4.33
N ASP A 264 10.97 6.34 -4.18
CA ASP A 264 11.15 5.66 -2.90
C ASP A 264 11.83 6.59 -1.89
N LEU A 265 11.03 7.05 -0.94
CA LEU A 265 11.47 8.00 0.06
C LEU A 265 12.42 7.37 1.10
N ALA A 266 12.51 6.03 1.17
CA ALA A 266 13.48 5.35 2.01
C ALA A 266 14.93 5.66 1.61
N THR A 267 15.18 5.99 0.34
CA THR A 267 16.50 6.32 -0.19
C THR A 267 17.11 7.52 0.55
N PHE A 268 16.32 8.52 0.97
CA PHE A 268 16.83 9.67 1.73
C PHE A 268 17.42 9.33 3.12
N ARG A 269 17.19 8.13 3.65
CA ARG A 269 17.81 7.67 4.90
C ARG A 269 19.22 7.13 4.69
N GLU A 270 19.60 6.84 3.45
CA GLU A 270 20.94 6.42 3.09
C GLU A 270 21.84 7.65 2.92
N SER A 271 23.12 7.52 3.24
CA SER A 271 24.10 8.61 3.10
C SER A 271 24.34 8.92 1.62
N ILE A 272 23.51 9.77 1.03
CA ILE A 272 23.55 10.13 -0.39
C ILE A 272 24.43 11.38 -0.62
N SER A 273 25.20 11.37 -1.71
CA SER A 273 25.99 12.54 -2.15
C SER A 273 25.12 13.67 -2.72
N GLU A 274 25.58 14.92 -2.62
CA GLU A 274 24.79 16.10 -3.03
C GLU A 274 24.26 16.10 -4.48
N PRO A 275 25.05 15.74 -5.53
CA PRO A 275 24.54 15.70 -6.90
C PRO A 275 23.41 14.69 -7.07
N THR A 276 23.46 13.61 -6.29
CA THR A 276 22.47 12.54 -6.31
C THR A 276 21.16 13.01 -5.67
N ILE A 277 21.20 13.85 -4.63
CA ILE A 277 19.98 14.43 -4.02
C ILE A 277 19.25 15.35 -5.00
N LEU A 278 19.97 16.23 -5.71
CA LEU A 278 19.34 17.15 -6.67
C LEU A 278 18.65 16.37 -7.81
N ALA A 279 19.39 15.44 -8.43
CA ALA A 279 18.86 14.60 -9.51
C ALA A 279 17.63 13.81 -9.05
N TYR A 280 17.66 13.32 -7.81
CA TYR A 280 16.55 12.59 -7.22
C TYR A 280 15.30 13.47 -7.04
N LEU A 281 15.44 14.69 -6.48
CA LEU A 281 14.32 15.63 -6.34
C LEU A 281 13.70 16.03 -7.69
N GLU A 282 14.52 16.24 -8.72
CA GLU A 282 14.06 16.55 -10.06
C GLU A 282 13.31 15.36 -10.70
N GLN A 283 13.83 14.15 -10.51
CA GLN A 283 13.20 12.91 -10.98
C GLN A 283 11.85 12.70 -10.29
N MET A 284 11.77 12.89 -8.97
CA MET A 284 10.52 12.83 -8.23
C MET A 284 9.50 13.85 -8.74
N ALA A 285 9.92 15.10 -8.96
CA ALA A 285 9.04 16.14 -9.49
C ALA A 285 8.46 15.73 -10.85
N LYS A 286 9.28 15.13 -11.73
CA LYS A 286 8.82 14.62 -13.02
C LYS A 286 7.84 13.46 -12.87
N CYS A 287 8.10 12.51 -11.98
CA CYS A 287 7.18 11.41 -11.69
C CYS A 287 5.81 11.92 -11.21
N TYR A 288 5.79 12.94 -10.35
CA TYR A 288 4.53 13.55 -9.90
C TYR A 288 3.84 14.39 -10.98
N GLU A 289 4.58 15.03 -11.89
CA GLU A 289 4.00 15.64 -13.09
C GLU A 289 3.31 14.59 -13.98
N ASP A 290 3.88 13.39 -14.13
CA ASP A 290 3.27 12.29 -14.87
C ASP A 290 2.03 11.73 -14.14
N ALA A 291 2.06 11.61 -12.81
CA ALA A 291 0.89 11.26 -12.00
C ALA A 291 -0.24 12.30 -12.11
N ILE A 292 0.09 13.58 -12.22
CA ILE A 292 -0.90 14.65 -12.47
C ILE A 292 -1.56 14.47 -13.84
N LYS A 293 -0.83 14.07 -14.88
CA LYS A 293 -1.43 13.81 -16.20
C LYS A 293 -2.45 12.68 -16.12
N VAL A 294 -2.14 11.60 -15.40
CA VAL A 294 -3.10 10.51 -15.16
C VAL A 294 -4.40 11.05 -14.54
N LEU A 295 -4.32 11.95 -13.57
CA LEU A 295 -5.51 12.59 -12.97
C LEU A 295 -6.28 13.50 -13.94
N GLN A 296 -5.62 14.07 -14.94
CA GLN A 296 -6.19 15.02 -15.91
C GLN A 296 -6.78 14.34 -17.15
N GLU A 297 -6.30 13.15 -17.51
CA GLU A 297 -6.79 12.35 -18.65
C GLU A 297 -8.09 11.56 -18.34
N ARG A 298 -8.80 11.93 -17.27
CA ARG A 298 -10.01 11.26 -16.74
C ARG A 298 -11.29 11.53 -17.54
#